data_AF-A0A3P7MJY6-F1
#
_entry.id   AF-A0A3P7MJY6-F1
#
_cell.length_a   1.000
_cell.length_b   1.000
_cell.length_c   1.000
_cell.angle_alpha   90.00
_cell.angle_beta   90.00
_cell.angle_gamma   90.00
#
_symmetry.space_group_name_H-M   'P 1'
#
loop_
_entity.id
_entity.type
_entity.pdbx_description
1 polymer ?
#
loop_
_entity_poly.entity_id
_entity_poly.type
_entity_poly.pdbx_seq_one_letter_code
_entity_poly.pdbx_strand_id
1 'polypeptide(L)'
;MLEVRDLNVDLAQETLETRDRITHTSLAHNQLIVVTTSQLYIYSSKNWNTPVIVDIKDKTTALVQQSSRLFLVSDGQTVLVFNYDGRSLCEVKVPGNGTSNISEKTIALSNDVLAIRDRGETSTICFFDPTSGRALGDEKIVHEYLHRTTTVIIDLKREVMEMTLSQCGKLNERILAFRDSDAAVLAARVKTYGIAQRIARIGSSVEHLHFNNTTNMLAAVGEGRVLVWPAIEIAFIDRTLLQQSIIEKPVPALGKFPILRSFNDNVVSLRRSDGSIVTTTIPPFAEALLKHTANSKWDQAIRLCRHIKSEVTWAMLAGLATAAQNTYAAEIAYGALEEAEKVQMLAEARTHPNKEVRSAMMVLLAGKVPEADNLLEKGGNIYRAVMLNIIMMRWSRALDIALKHNAYLEVVMGYRQRYLEKLGREETDEKFIRQRGKVEIDFNHIREVMAEAEAAEEVNK
;
A
#
# COMPACT_ATOMS: atom_id res chain seq x y z
N MET A 1 35.81 17.48 9.65
CA MET A 1 35.24 18.24 10.78
C MET A 1 33.79 18.53 10.46
N LEU A 2 32.91 18.29 11.43
CA LEU A 2 31.48 18.62 11.41
C LEU A 2 31.15 19.42 12.66
N GLU A 3 30.22 20.35 12.55
CA GLU A 3 29.63 21.02 13.70
C GLU A 3 28.19 20.54 13.85
N VAL A 4 27.83 20.11 15.06
CA VAL A 4 26.46 19.81 15.44
C VAL A 4 26.00 20.87 16.42
N ARG A 5 24.83 21.47 16.17
CA ARG A 5 24.25 22.51 17.01
C ARG A 5 22.84 22.10 17.42
N ASP A 6 22.53 22.19 18.70
CA ASP A 6 21.14 22.09 19.16
C ASP A 6 20.46 23.46 18.98
N LEU A 7 19.44 23.51 18.14
CA LEU A 7 18.71 24.75 17.87
C LEU A 7 17.80 25.19 19.02
N ASN A 8 17.60 24.34 20.04
CA ASN A 8 16.83 24.68 21.24
C ASN A 8 17.70 25.26 22.36
N VAL A 9 19.03 25.15 22.24
CA VAL A 9 19.99 25.57 23.27
C VAL A 9 21.11 26.38 22.62
N ASP A 10 21.08 27.70 22.81
CA ASP A 10 21.94 28.69 22.11
C ASP A 10 23.45 28.39 22.15
N LEU A 11 23.93 27.64 23.15
CA LEU A 11 25.35 27.35 23.38
C LEU A 11 25.73 25.87 23.24
N ALA A 12 24.78 24.98 22.90
CA ALA A 12 25.07 23.57 22.72
C ALA A 12 25.62 23.31 21.31
N GLN A 13 26.95 23.38 21.20
CA GLN A 13 27.70 23.10 19.99
C GLN A 13 28.73 22.01 20.26
N GLU A 14 28.72 20.97 19.44
CA GLU A 14 29.70 19.89 19.45
C GLU A 14 30.47 19.86 18.14
N THR A 15 31.79 19.67 18.24
CA THR A 15 32.69 19.60 17.10
C THR A 15 33.15 18.16 16.92
N LEU A 16 32.78 17.56 15.79
CA LEU A 16 33.11 16.17 15.48
C LEU A 16 34.28 16.12 14.49
N GLU A 17 35.40 15.57 14.96
CA GLU A 17 36.59 15.39 14.14
C GLU A 17 36.60 14.00 13.51
N THR A 18 36.97 13.96 12.23
CA THR A 18 37.19 12.72 11.48
C THR A 18 38.63 12.73 11.00
N ARG A 19 39.28 11.56 11.04
CA ARG A 19 40.66 11.43 10.54
C ARG A 19 40.75 11.70 9.04
N ASP A 20 39.76 11.22 8.30
CA ASP A 20 39.73 11.23 6.85
C ASP A 20 38.66 12.16 6.29
N ARG A 21 38.74 12.43 4.98
CA ARG A 21 37.80 13.30 4.28
C ARG A 21 36.39 12.71 4.32
N ILE A 22 35.44 13.51 4.77
CA ILE A 22 34.01 13.16 4.78
C ILE A 22 33.50 13.15 3.33
N THR A 23 32.85 12.06 2.94
CA THR A 23 32.22 11.88 1.64
C THR A 23 30.71 12.03 1.73
N HIS A 24 30.08 11.47 2.77
CA HIS A 24 28.62 11.50 2.98
C HIS A 24 28.27 11.72 4.45
N THR A 25 27.11 12.34 4.67
CA THR A 25 26.51 12.45 5.99
C THR A 25 25.03 12.18 5.91
N SER A 26 24.45 11.60 6.96
CA SER A 26 23.02 11.41 7.10
C SER A 26 22.63 11.54 8.56
N LEU A 27 21.68 12.43 8.86
CA LEU A 27 21.14 12.64 10.20
C LEU A 27 19.67 12.23 10.20
N ALA A 28 19.33 11.17 10.93
CA ALA A 28 17.97 10.68 11.07
C ALA A 28 17.84 9.79 12.31
N HIS A 29 16.64 9.63 12.85
CA HIS A 29 16.35 8.70 13.95
C HIS A 29 17.29 8.83 15.17
N ASN A 30 17.71 10.06 15.51
CA ASN A 30 18.66 10.36 16.59
C ASN A 30 20.09 9.81 16.37
N GLN A 31 20.44 9.55 15.11
CA GLN A 31 21.71 9.00 14.69
C GLN A 31 22.30 9.84 13.54
N LEU A 32 23.58 10.17 13.65
CA LEU A 32 24.34 10.80 12.59
C LEU A 32 25.35 9.79 12.05
N ILE A 33 25.15 9.42 10.79
CA ILE A 33 26.05 8.59 10.03
C ILE A 33 27.00 9.50 9.26
N VAL A 34 28.31 9.33 9.46
CA VAL A 34 29.35 10.05 8.74
C VAL A 34 30.23 9.04 8.03
N VAL A 35 30.27 9.13 6.71
CA VAL A 35 31.09 8.26 5.86
C VAL A 35 32.30 9.06 5.42
N THR A 36 33.50 8.55 5.68
CA THR A 36 34.76 9.10 5.17
C THR A 36 35.24 8.29 3.95
N THR A 37 36.47 8.50 3.51
CA THR A 37 37.09 7.68 2.46
C THR A 37 37.42 6.26 2.91
N SER A 38 37.54 6.01 4.21
CA SER A 38 38.08 4.77 4.80
C SER A 38 37.22 4.20 5.94
N GLN A 39 36.40 5.03 6.56
CA GLN A 39 35.72 4.72 7.81
C GLN A 39 34.30 5.28 7.84
N LEU A 40 33.46 4.59 8.59
CA LEU A 40 32.10 4.97 8.91
C LEU A 40 32.03 5.29 10.40
N TYR A 41 31.49 6.44 10.74
CA TYR A 41 31.25 6.87 12.12
C TYR A 41 29.74 6.92 12.36
N ILE A 42 29.31 6.33 13.47
CA ILE A 42 27.91 6.31 13.91
C ILE A 42 27.87 7.07 15.24
N TYR A 43 27.35 8.29 15.20
CA TYR A 43 27.17 9.12 16.37
C TYR A 43 25.72 9.05 16.85
N SER A 44 25.52 8.93 18.17
CA SER A 44 24.20 9.05 18.78
C SER A 44 23.97 10.46 19.29
N SER A 45 22.78 11.01 19.09
CA SER A 45 22.44 12.31 19.67
C SER A 45 22.42 12.33 21.20
N LYS A 46 22.42 11.15 21.84
CA LYS A 46 22.57 11.02 23.30
C LYS A 46 24.01 11.23 23.78
N ASN A 47 24.99 10.94 22.92
CA ASN A 47 26.41 11.09 23.23
C ASN A 47 27.24 11.20 21.94
N TRP A 48 27.67 12.41 21.63
CA TRP A 48 28.45 12.74 20.43
C TRP A 48 29.94 12.39 20.56
N ASN A 49 30.44 12.15 21.78
CA ASN A 49 31.89 12.02 22.04
C ASN A 49 32.45 10.62 21.77
N THR A 50 31.60 9.59 21.77
CA THR A 50 32.02 8.18 21.60
C THR A 50 31.30 7.54 20.40
N PRO A 51 31.63 7.93 19.16
CA PRO A 51 31.05 7.29 17.98
C PRO A 51 31.45 5.82 17.90
N VAL A 52 30.57 4.99 17.36
CA VAL A 52 30.98 3.68 16.86
C VAL A 52 31.68 3.88 15.52
N ILE A 53 32.89 3.35 15.39
CA ILE A 53 33.71 3.47 14.19
C ILE A 53 33.84 2.11 13.53
N VAL A 54 33.53 2.05 12.23
CA VAL A 54 33.59 0.83 11.42
C VAL A 54 34.49 1.10 10.21
N ASP A 55 35.49 0.26 9.98
CA ASP A 55 36.30 0.35 8.78
C ASP A 55 35.50 -0.10 7.56
N ILE A 56 35.54 0.67 6.48
CA ILE A 56 34.91 0.34 5.21
C ILE A 56 36.02 0.13 4.17
N LYS A 57 35.88 -0.94 3.38
CA LYS A 57 36.80 -1.19 2.26
C LYS A 57 36.73 -0.01 1.29
N ASP A 58 37.87 0.29 0.67
CA ASP A 58 38.13 1.43 -0.22
C ASP A 58 37.17 1.46 -1.44
N LYS A 59 35.94 1.91 -1.18
CA LYS A 59 34.81 1.94 -2.11
C LYS A 59 34.17 3.32 -2.00
N THR A 60 34.05 4.00 -3.14
CA THR A 60 33.36 5.29 -3.20
C THR A 60 31.90 5.08 -2.83
N THR A 61 31.50 5.54 -1.65
CA THR A 61 30.10 5.53 -1.24
C THR A 61 29.31 6.43 -2.18
N ALA A 62 28.17 5.94 -2.66
CA ALA A 62 27.25 6.62 -3.55
C ALA A 62 26.01 7.15 -2.81
N LEU A 63 25.56 6.46 -1.75
CA LEU A 63 24.39 6.87 -0.96
C LEU A 63 24.39 6.27 0.44
N VAL A 64 23.67 6.94 1.34
CA VAL A 64 23.37 6.50 2.71
C VAL A 64 21.88 6.70 2.95
N GLN A 65 21.17 5.68 3.42
CA GLN A 65 19.76 5.79 3.79
C GLN A 65 19.53 5.16 5.16
N GLN A 66 18.69 5.79 5.98
CA GLN A 66 18.44 5.37 7.35
C GLN A 66 16.99 4.93 7.54
N SER A 67 16.79 4.05 8.52
CA SER A 67 15.51 3.66 9.11
C SER A 67 15.69 3.64 10.63
N SER A 68 14.62 3.48 11.40
CA SER A 68 14.70 3.62 12.87
C SER A 68 15.65 2.63 13.59
N ARG A 69 15.99 1.50 12.97
CA ARG A 69 16.84 0.46 13.57
C ARG A 69 18.10 0.15 12.78
N LEU A 70 18.08 0.46 11.48
CA LEU A 70 19.07 0.03 10.50
C LEU A 70 19.41 1.21 9.59
N PHE A 71 20.59 1.19 9.00
CA PHE A 71 20.92 2.05 7.87
C PHE A 71 21.68 1.25 6.83
N LEU A 72 21.67 1.77 5.60
CA LEU A 72 22.44 1.21 4.51
C LEU A 72 23.48 2.20 3.99
N VAL A 73 24.55 1.65 3.45
CA VAL A 73 25.60 2.35 2.69
C VAL A 73 25.75 1.58 1.39
N SER A 74 25.80 2.28 0.25
CA SER A 74 26.02 1.63 -1.03
C SER A 74 27.15 2.29 -1.81
N ASP A 75 27.97 1.49 -2.49
CA ASP A 75 29.03 1.91 -3.41
C ASP A 75 28.56 2.02 -4.87
N GLY A 76 27.26 1.88 -5.11
CA GLY A 76 26.72 1.78 -6.46
C GLY A 76 26.50 0.34 -6.93
N GLN A 77 27.29 -0.64 -6.48
CA GLN A 77 27.20 -2.04 -6.96
C GLN A 77 26.63 -2.99 -5.90
N THR A 78 26.86 -2.65 -4.64
CA THR A 78 26.52 -3.44 -3.46
C THR A 78 25.89 -2.52 -2.42
N VAL A 79 24.90 -3.05 -1.70
CA VAL A 79 24.25 -2.39 -0.57
C VAL A 79 24.68 -3.15 0.68
N LEU A 80 25.36 -2.45 1.58
CA LEU A 80 25.72 -2.94 2.90
C LEU A 80 24.71 -2.41 3.91
N VAL A 81 24.13 -3.29 4.73
CA VAL A 81 23.19 -2.91 5.78
C VAL A 81 23.82 -3.11 7.15
N PHE A 82 23.68 -2.11 7.99
CA PHE A 82 24.22 -2.08 9.35
C PHE A 82 23.11 -1.78 10.36
N ASN A 83 23.30 -2.24 11.59
CA ASN A 83 22.60 -1.67 12.73
C ASN A 83 23.41 -0.48 13.32
N TYR A 84 22.80 0.26 14.24
CA TYR A 84 23.46 1.41 14.88
C TYR A 84 24.57 1.06 15.89
N ASP A 85 24.80 -0.23 16.17
CA ASP A 85 25.95 -0.71 16.94
C ASP A 85 27.17 -0.98 16.05
N GLY A 86 27.11 -0.63 14.76
CA GLY A 86 28.19 -0.83 13.79
C GLY A 86 28.32 -2.26 13.26
N ARG A 87 27.39 -3.15 13.61
CA ARG A 87 27.39 -4.53 13.10
C ARG A 87 26.86 -4.55 11.67
N SER A 88 27.68 -5.07 10.75
CA SER A 88 27.23 -5.44 9.40
C SER A 88 26.26 -6.63 9.49
N LEU A 89 25.07 -6.47 8.91
CA LEU A 89 24.01 -7.48 8.93
C LEU A 89 24.01 -8.28 7.64
N CYS A 90 24.01 -7.61 6.49
CA CYS A 90 24.03 -8.25 5.19
C CYS A 90 24.70 -7.38 4.11
N GLU A 91 25.10 -8.04 3.03
CA GLU A 91 25.57 -7.43 1.79
C GLU A 91 24.71 -7.95 0.64
N VAL A 92 24.05 -7.04 -0.08
CA VAL A 92 23.17 -7.36 -1.21
C VAL A 92 23.75 -6.73 -2.47
N LYS A 93 23.97 -7.54 -3.52
CA LYS A 93 24.36 -7.02 -4.84
C LYS A 93 23.15 -6.34 -5.48
N VAL A 94 23.37 -5.15 -6.05
CA VAL A 94 22.33 -4.44 -6.82
C VAL A 94 21.90 -5.32 -8.00
N PRO A 95 20.60 -5.62 -8.18
CA PRO A 95 20.12 -6.47 -9.26
C PRO A 95 20.31 -5.85 -10.66
N GLY A 96 20.49 -6.73 -11.65
CA GLY A 96 20.63 -6.35 -13.06
C GLY A 96 22.04 -5.92 -13.47
N ASN A 97 22.36 -6.10 -14.76
CA ASN A 97 23.64 -5.74 -15.35
C ASN A 97 23.61 -4.39 -16.11
N GLY A 98 22.57 -3.57 -15.88
CA GLY A 98 22.45 -2.26 -16.51
C GLY A 98 23.47 -1.25 -15.99
N THR A 99 23.68 -0.17 -16.75
CA THR A 99 24.64 0.90 -16.43
C THR A 99 24.04 2.03 -15.60
N SER A 100 22.75 1.95 -15.24
CA SER A 100 22.06 3.00 -14.50
C SER A 100 22.60 3.13 -13.07
N ASN A 101 22.92 4.36 -12.67
CA ASN A 101 23.33 4.65 -11.29
C ASN A 101 22.15 4.40 -10.35
N ILE A 102 22.46 3.86 -9.17
CA ILE A 102 21.49 3.83 -8.08
C ILE A 102 21.40 5.21 -7.43
N SER A 103 20.25 5.50 -6.84
CA SER A 103 20.02 6.72 -6.07
C SER A 103 18.98 6.45 -4.98
N GLU A 104 18.71 7.45 -4.14
CA GLU A 104 17.62 7.44 -3.16
C GLU A 104 16.24 7.22 -3.81
N LYS A 105 16.10 7.44 -5.12
CA LYS A 105 14.86 7.17 -5.85
C LYS A 105 14.67 5.70 -6.22
N THR A 106 15.76 4.94 -6.30
CA THR A 106 15.73 3.56 -6.84
C THR A 106 15.97 2.51 -5.76
N ILE A 107 16.18 2.94 -4.52
CA ILE A 107 16.37 2.11 -3.33
C ILE A 107 15.50 2.67 -2.22
N ALA A 108 14.83 1.80 -1.48
CA ALA A 108 14.10 2.18 -0.28
C ALA A 108 14.39 1.19 0.86
N LEU A 109 14.50 1.74 2.07
CA LEU A 109 14.76 0.98 3.29
C LEU A 109 13.64 1.16 4.31
N SER A 110 13.30 0.07 4.98
CA SER A 110 12.55 0.02 6.24
C SER A 110 13.22 -1.00 7.17
N ASN A 111 12.77 -1.12 8.42
CA ASN A 111 13.41 -2.02 9.39
C ASN A 111 13.37 -3.51 8.99
N ASP A 112 12.47 -3.91 8.09
CA ASP A 112 12.22 -5.31 7.72
C ASP A 112 12.17 -5.55 6.20
N VAL A 113 12.35 -4.51 5.37
CA VAL A 113 12.37 -4.61 3.90
C VAL A 113 13.40 -3.65 3.32
N LEU A 114 14.25 -4.19 2.45
CA LEU A 114 15.07 -3.46 1.48
C LEU A 114 14.49 -3.67 0.09
N ALA A 115 14.09 -2.58 -0.59
CA ALA A 115 13.61 -2.61 -1.97
C ALA A 115 14.65 -1.98 -2.90
N ILE A 116 14.96 -2.66 -4.01
CA ILE A 116 15.94 -2.20 -5.01
C ILE A 116 15.34 -2.36 -6.41
N ARG A 117 15.34 -1.28 -7.21
CA ARG A 117 15.00 -1.35 -8.65
C ARG A 117 16.08 -2.10 -9.41
N ASP A 118 15.69 -3.04 -10.27
CA ASP A 118 16.63 -3.73 -11.15
C ASP A 118 17.20 -2.74 -12.19
N ARG A 119 18.51 -2.85 -12.45
CA ARG A 119 19.22 -1.96 -13.38
C ARG A 119 18.98 -2.27 -14.85
N GLY A 120 18.79 -3.54 -15.18
CA GLY A 120 18.52 -3.99 -16.54
C GLY A 120 17.03 -3.91 -16.84
N GLU A 121 16.19 -4.32 -15.90
CA GLU A 121 14.73 -4.24 -16.00
C GLU A 121 14.19 -3.13 -15.10
N THR A 122 14.15 -1.90 -15.59
CA THR A 122 13.77 -0.73 -14.79
C THR A 122 12.30 -0.72 -14.32
N SER A 123 11.47 -1.65 -14.79
CA SER A 123 10.11 -1.92 -14.31
C SER A 123 10.06 -2.89 -13.11
N THR A 124 11.19 -3.50 -12.75
CA THR A 124 11.28 -4.56 -11.75
C THR A 124 11.84 -4.03 -10.44
N ILE A 125 11.21 -4.40 -9.32
CA ILE A 125 11.63 -4.05 -7.95
C ILE A 125 11.84 -5.34 -7.18
N CYS A 126 13.06 -5.57 -6.69
CA CYS A 126 13.43 -6.74 -5.89
C CYS A 126 13.38 -6.41 -4.40
N PHE A 127 12.92 -7.36 -3.59
CA PHE A 127 12.77 -7.22 -2.14
C PHE A 127 13.68 -8.17 -1.39
N PHE A 128 14.38 -7.63 -0.39
CA PHE A 128 15.31 -8.36 0.46
C PHE A 128 15.03 -8.08 1.94
N ASP A 129 15.32 -9.08 2.78
CA ASP A 129 15.37 -8.92 4.22
C ASP A 129 16.67 -8.16 4.56
N PRO A 130 16.58 -6.97 5.18
CA PRO A 130 17.75 -6.15 5.48
C PRO A 130 18.65 -6.76 6.59
N THR A 131 18.20 -7.84 7.26
CA THR A 131 19.01 -8.56 8.26
C THR A 131 19.73 -9.75 7.66
N SER A 132 19.08 -10.52 6.78
CA SER A 132 19.63 -11.77 6.24
C SER A 132 20.11 -11.67 4.79
N GLY A 133 19.74 -10.62 4.06
CA GLY A 133 20.01 -10.44 2.63
C GLY A 133 19.22 -11.38 1.72
N ARG A 134 18.32 -12.20 2.29
CA ARG A 134 17.50 -13.15 1.52
C ARG A 134 16.33 -12.45 0.86
N ALA A 135 15.87 -12.98 -0.28
CA ALA A 135 14.69 -12.46 -0.95
C ALA A 135 13.43 -12.59 -0.07
N LEU A 136 12.53 -11.62 -0.17
CA LEU A 136 11.27 -11.56 0.60
C LEU A 136 10.04 -11.81 -0.27
N GLY A 137 9.08 -12.57 0.25
CA GLY A 137 7.78 -12.79 -0.39
C GLY A 137 7.94 -13.42 -1.77
N ASP A 138 7.30 -12.84 -2.79
CA ASP A 138 7.43 -13.27 -4.19
C ASP A 138 8.73 -12.79 -4.86
N GLU A 139 9.72 -12.38 -4.06
CA GLU A 139 11.06 -11.88 -4.38
C GLU A 139 11.10 -10.55 -5.12
N LYS A 140 10.18 -10.31 -6.05
CA LYS A 140 10.11 -9.13 -6.89
C LYS A 140 8.67 -8.73 -7.24
N ILE A 141 8.53 -7.47 -7.63
CA ILE A 141 7.37 -6.94 -8.36
C ILE A 141 7.84 -6.55 -9.75
N VAL A 142 7.10 -6.96 -10.77
CA VAL A 142 7.26 -6.41 -12.13
C VAL A 142 6.07 -5.49 -12.38
N HIS A 143 6.34 -4.22 -12.64
CA HIS A 143 5.32 -3.24 -12.96
C HIS A 143 4.89 -3.38 -14.42
N GLU A 144 3.87 -4.21 -14.63
CA GLU A 144 3.27 -4.49 -15.93
C GLU A 144 1.85 -3.93 -15.96
N TYR A 145 1.53 -3.13 -16.98
CA TYR A 145 0.17 -2.66 -17.19
C TYR A 145 -0.59 -3.63 -18.10
N LEU A 146 -1.45 -4.45 -17.51
CA LEU A 146 -2.32 -5.34 -18.26
C LEU A 146 -3.52 -4.55 -18.82
N HIS A 147 -3.45 -4.10 -20.08
CA HIS A 147 -4.64 -3.61 -20.77
C HIS A 147 -5.39 -4.81 -21.36
N ARG A 148 -6.51 -5.21 -20.75
CA ARG A 148 -7.44 -6.17 -21.35
C ARG A 148 -8.29 -5.46 -22.40
N THR A 149 -7.83 -5.42 -23.64
CA THR A 149 -8.72 -5.29 -24.80
C THR A 149 -9.05 -6.69 -25.31
N THR A 150 -10.26 -6.86 -25.85
CA THR A 150 -10.91 -8.16 -26.18
C THR A 150 -10.13 -9.10 -27.12
N THR A 151 -8.95 -8.73 -27.64
CA THR A 151 -8.26 -9.53 -28.66
C THR A 151 -6.72 -9.56 -28.57
N VAL A 152 -6.07 -8.73 -27.74
CA VAL A 152 -4.59 -8.70 -27.61
C VAL A 152 -4.18 -8.29 -26.19
N ILE A 153 -3.36 -9.10 -25.53
CA ILE A 153 -2.64 -8.71 -24.31
C ILE A 153 -1.34 -8.03 -24.76
N ILE A 154 -1.20 -6.72 -24.51
CA ILE A 154 0.07 -6.02 -24.71
C ILE A 154 0.65 -5.77 -23.32
N ASP A 155 1.71 -6.50 -22.97
CA ASP A 155 2.45 -6.30 -21.73
C ASP A 155 3.37 -5.07 -21.86
N LEU A 156 2.87 -3.91 -21.45
CA LEU A 156 3.66 -2.68 -21.39
C LEU A 156 4.37 -2.60 -20.05
N LYS A 157 5.67 -2.88 -20.04
CA LYS A 157 6.57 -2.62 -18.91
C LYS A 157 6.80 -1.11 -18.77
N ARG A 158 6.59 -0.55 -17.57
CA ARG A 158 6.79 0.87 -17.29
C ARG A 158 7.92 1.06 -16.29
N GLU A 159 8.83 1.99 -16.60
CA GLU A 159 9.98 2.26 -15.72
C GLU A 159 9.50 2.86 -14.39
N VAL A 160 10.06 2.34 -13.29
CA VAL A 160 9.85 2.89 -11.95
C VAL A 160 10.81 4.05 -11.73
N MET A 161 10.31 5.27 -11.61
CA MET A 161 11.13 6.49 -11.53
C MET A 161 11.56 6.86 -10.10
N GLU A 162 10.75 6.51 -9.11
CA GLU A 162 11.01 6.73 -7.69
C GLU A 162 10.21 5.76 -6.84
N MET A 163 10.74 5.34 -5.69
CA MET A 163 10.06 4.50 -4.73
C MET A 163 10.39 4.87 -3.28
N THR A 164 9.47 4.56 -2.37
CA THR A 164 9.63 4.76 -0.93
C THR A 164 8.85 3.69 -0.16
N LEU A 165 9.31 3.33 1.04
CA LEU A 165 8.70 2.30 1.89
C LEU A 165 8.04 2.94 3.11
N SER A 166 6.87 2.42 3.47
CA SER A 166 6.22 2.70 4.76
C SER A 166 7.15 2.28 5.91
N GLN A 167 7.16 3.06 7.00
CA GLN A 167 8.17 2.92 8.07
C GLN A 167 7.65 2.21 9.33
N CYS A 168 6.33 2.06 9.48
CA CYS A 168 5.68 1.47 10.67
C CYS A 168 4.89 0.20 10.33
N GLY A 169 4.52 -0.59 11.34
CA GLY A 169 3.74 -1.81 11.16
C GLY A 169 4.59 -3.06 10.86
N LYS A 170 3.92 -4.19 10.67
CA LYS A 170 4.55 -5.50 10.45
C LYS A 170 4.88 -5.71 8.97
N LEU A 171 5.77 -6.65 8.66
CA LEU A 171 6.13 -7.03 7.28
C LEU A 171 4.90 -7.33 6.39
N ASN A 172 3.86 -7.98 6.91
CA ASN A 172 2.65 -8.31 6.13
C ASN A 172 1.79 -7.08 5.78
N GLU A 173 2.02 -5.95 6.46
CA GLU A 173 1.34 -4.66 6.25
C GLU A 173 2.22 -3.67 5.46
N ARG A 174 3.47 -4.06 5.14
CA ARG A 174 4.44 -3.18 4.48
C ARG A 174 3.95 -2.83 3.07
N ILE A 175 3.84 -1.53 2.85
CA ILE A 175 3.49 -0.93 1.57
C ILE A 175 4.70 -0.20 1.00
N LEU A 176 4.95 -0.47 -0.29
CA LEU A 176 5.84 0.28 -1.15
C LEU A 176 4.98 1.27 -1.95
N ALA A 177 5.37 2.54 -1.97
CA ALA A 177 4.80 3.52 -2.89
C ALA A 177 5.84 3.85 -3.97
N PHE A 178 5.42 3.94 -5.22
CA PHE A 178 6.31 4.28 -6.32
C PHE A 178 5.58 5.06 -7.41
N ARG A 179 6.35 5.78 -8.23
CA ARG A 179 5.84 6.42 -9.45
C ARG A 179 6.51 5.83 -10.68
N ASP A 180 5.77 5.77 -11.77
CA ASP A 180 6.27 5.27 -13.04
C ASP A 180 6.56 6.40 -14.05
N SER A 181 7.06 6.01 -15.23
CA SER A 181 7.35 6.90 -16.35
C SER A 181 6.13 7.63 -16.91
N ASP A 182 4.92 7.14 -16.66
CA ASP A 182 3.65 7.76 -17.08
C ASP A 182 3.09 8.71 -16.01
N ALA A 183 3.90 9.03 -15.00
CA ALA A 183 3.51 9.83 -13.84
C ALA A 183 2.35 9.23 -13.03
N ALA A 184 2.07 7.93 -13.14
CA ALA A 184 1.14 7.26 -12.25
C ALA A 184 1.80 7.02 -10.89
N VAL A 185 1.03 7.19 -9.82
CA VAL A 185 1.44 6.86 -8.46
C VAL A 185 0.77 5.56 -8.05
N LEU A 186 1.56 4.61 -7.59
CA LEU A 186 1.13 3.26 -7.26
C LEU A 186 1.53 2.90 -5.83
N ALA A 187 0.66 2.15 -5.17
CA ALA A 187 0.93 1.48 -3.92
C ALA A 187 1.01 -0.03 -4.19
N ALA A 188 1.98 -0.70 -3.61
CA ALA A 188 2.14 -2.15 -3.70
C ALA A 188 2.36 -2.77 -2.32
N ARG A 189 1.70 -3.92 -2.09
CA ARG A 189 2.00 -4.75 -0.92
C ARG A 189 3.27 -5.54 -1.18
N VAL A 190 4.24 -5.44 -0.27
CA VAL A 190 5.54 -6.11 -0.42
C VAL A 190 5.38 -7.63 -0.40
N LYS A 191 4.64 -8.15 0.57
CA LYS A 191 4.42 -9.58 0.79
C LYS A 191 2.99 -9.97 0.45
N THR A 192 2.82 -10.92 -0.47
CA THR A 192 1.51 -11.28 -1.05
C THR A 192 1.26 -12.78 -1.04
N TYR A 193 1.21 -13.41 0.14
CA TYR A 193 0.67 -14.77 0.23
C TYR A 193 -0.85 -14.74 0.02
N GLY A 194 -1.32 -15.19 -1.15
CA GLY A 194 -2.76 -15.35 -1.44
C GLY A 194 -3.53 -14.07 -1.74
N ILE A 195 -2.85 -12.94 -1.99
CA ILE A 195 -3.51 -11.64 -2.27
C ILE A 195 -3.69 -11.46 -3.78
N ALA A 196 -4.94 -11.32 -4.24
CA ALA A 196 -5.27 -11.16 -5.66
C ALA A 196 -4.86 -9.81 -6.26
N GLN A 197 -4.91 -8.71 -5.48
CA GLN A 197 -4.51 -7.38 -5.93
C GLN A 197 -3.25 -6.92 -5.19
N ARG A 198 -2.11 -7.01 -5.86
CA ARG A 198 -0.80 -6.65 -5.31
C ARG A 198 -0.47 -5.16 -5.47
N ILE A 199 -0.94 -4.53 -6.55
CA ILE A 199 -0.66 -3.15 -6.91
C ILE A 199 -1.99 -2.38 -7.08
N ALA A 200 -2.04 -1.16 -6.56
CA ALA A 200 -3.16 -0.24 -6.71
C ALA A 200 -2.64 1.12 -7.19
N ARG A 201 -3.27 1.70 -8.22
CA ARG A 201 -3.03 3.09 -8.60
C ARG A 201 -3.74 4.00 -7.60
N ILE A 202 -3.01 4.95 -7.01
CA ILE A 202 -3.51 5.85 -5.95
C ILE A 202 -3.59 7.31 -6.38
N GLY A 203 -2.89 7.68 -7.46
CA GLY A 203 -2.87 9.04 -7.98
C GLY A 203 -2.01 9.18 -9.24
N SER A 204 -1.69 10.42 -9.58
CA SER A 204 -0.78 10.78 -10.67
C SER A 204 -0.27 12.22 -10.49
N SER A 205 0.58 12.67 -11.42
CA SER A 205 1.00 14.07 -11.54
C SER A 205 1.77 14.62 -10.34
N VAL A 206 2.56 13.77 -9.69
CA VAL A 206 3.46 14.16 -8.60
C VAL A 206 4.92 13.93 -8.99
N GLU A 207 5.79 14.76 -8.46
CA GLU A 207 7.21 14.77 -8.76
C GLU A 207 8.04 13.97 -7.74
N HIS A 208 7.58 13.92 -6.48
CA HIS A 208 8.26 13.24 -5.38
C HIS A 208 7.28 12.56 -4.42
N LEU A 209 7.73 11.48 -3.78
CA LEU A 209 7.01 10.69 -2.79
C LEU A 209 7.86 10.54 -1.52
N HIS A 210 7.25 10.62 -0.34
CA HIS A 210 7.94 10.34 0.92
C HIS A 210 6.97 9.88 2.00
N PHE A 211 7.24 8.71 2.59
CA PHE A 211 6.50 8.26 3.77
C PHE A 211 6.88 9.07 5.00
N ASN A 212 5.94 9.24 5.91
CA ASN A 212 6.22 9.78 7.21
C ASN A 212 7.11 8.82 8.03
N ASN A 213 7.95 9.37 8.90
CA ASN A 213 8.91 8.56 9.67
C ASN A 213 8.31 7.91 10.92
N THR A 214 7.21 8.47 11.46
CA THR A 214 6.56 7.99 12.70
C THR A 214 5.17 7.41 12.45
N THR A 215 4.62 7.62 11.25
CA THR A 215 3.34 7.09 10.80
C THR A 215 3.46 6.54 9.37
N ASN A 216 2.45 5.82 8.89
CA ASN A 216 2.41 5.33 7.50
C ASN A 216 1.71 6.30 6.53
N MET A 217 1.62 7.59 6.88
CA MET A 217 1.11 8.61 5.96
C MET A 217 2.09 8.80 4.79
N LEU A 218 1.60 8.85 3.56
CA LEU A 218 2.41 9.15 2.38
C LEU A 218 2.19 10.59 1.95
N ALA A 219 3.26 11.37 1.84
CA ALA A 219 3.21 12.70 1.21
C ALA A 219 3.74 12.65 -0.22
N ALA A 220 3.17 13.49 -1.07
CA ALA A 220 3.68 13.78 -2.39
C ALA A 220 3.58 15.27 -2.70
N VAL A 221 4.40 15.71 -3.65
CA VAL A 221 4.39 17.09 -4.14
C VAL A 221 4.25 17.09 -5.65
N GLY A 222 3.40 17.98 -6.17
CA GLY A 222 3.18 18.16 -7.59
C GLY A 222 2.21 19.31 -7.82
N GLU A 223 2.27 19.96 -8.98
CA GLU A 223 1.28 20.96 -9.39
C GLU A 223 1.06 22.10 -8.36
N GLY A 224 2.10 22.52 -7.63
CA GLY A 224 2.00 23.60 -6.64
C GLY A 224 1.29 23.23 -5.33
N ARG A 225 1.12 21.94 -5.06
CA ARG A 225 0.45 21.42 -3.86
C ARG A 225 1.19 20.24 -3.24
N VAL A 226 0.91 20.01 -1.96
CA VAL A 226 1.23 18.78 -1.25
C VAL A 226 -0.05 17.96 -1.14
N LEU A 227 0.04 16.70 -1.55
CA LEU A 227 -0.99 15.69 -1.33
C LEU A 227 -0.51 14.76 -0.23
N VAL A 228 -1.39 14.42 0.71
CA VAL A 228 -1.11 13.41 1.73
C VAL A 228 -2.19 12.34 1.66
N TRP A 229 -1.77 11.09 1.50
CA TRP A 229 -2.60 9.91 1.75
C TRP A 229 -2.38 9.50 3.20
N PRO A 230 -3.33 9.77 4.11
CA PRO A 230 -3.13 9.49 5.53
C PRO A 230 -3.12 7.99 5.84
N ALA A 231 -3.90 7.21 5.09
CA ALA A 231 -4.01 5.75 5.22
C ALA A 231 -3.99 5.12 3.82
N ILE A 232 -2.79 4.91 3.28
CA ILE A 232 -2.58 4.39 1.91
C ILE A 232 -3.14 2.97 1.73
N GLU A 233 -3.29 2.21 2.80
CA GLU A 233 -3.88 0.86 2.79
C GLU A 233 -5.32 0.82 2.29
N ILE A 234 -6.04 1.95 2.35
CA ILE A 234 -7.41 2.09 1.82
C ILE A 234 -7.44 1.84 0.30
N ALA A 235 -6.31 2.03 -0.39
CA ALA A 235 -6.18 1.73 -1.82
C ALA A 235 -6.49 0.27 -2.21
N PHE A 236 -6.38 -0.65 -1.24
CA PHE A 236 -6.66 -2.08 -1.41
C PHE A 236 -8.02 -2.49 -0.83
N ILE A 237 -8.84 -1.51 -0.46
CA ILE A 237 -10.17 -1.68 0.13
C ILE A 237 -11.19 -1.02 -0.79
N ASP A 238 -11.07 0.30 -0.93
CA ASP A 238 -12.01 1.11 -1.68
C ASP A 238 -11.28 2.33 -2.28
N ARG A 239 -11.25 2.40 -3.61
CA ARG A 239 -10.58 3.47 -4.34
C ARG A 239 -11.30 4.80 -4.23
N THR A 240 -12.63 4.81 -4.18
CA THR A 240 -13.38 6.08 -4.05
C THR A 240 -13.19 6.65 -2.65
N LEU A 241 -13.23 5.78 -1.64
CA LEU A 241 -12.95 6.15 -0.25
C LEU A 241 -11.51 6.67 -0.06
N LEU A 242 -10.53 6.05 -0.74
CA LEU A 242 -9.15 6.56 -0.73
C LEU A 242 -9.11 8.02 -1.23
N GLN A 243 -9.78 8.34 -2.34
CA GLN A 243 -9.77 9.71 -2.88
C GLN A 243 -10.41 10.71 -1.92
N GLN A 244 -11.49 10.34 -1.23
CA GLN A 244 -12.13 11.17 -0.21
C GLN A 244 -11.24 11.38 1.03
N SER A 245 -10.30 10.47 1.30
CA SER A 245 -9.40 10.54 2.45
C SER A 245 -8.13 11.38 2.22
N ILE A 246 -7.91 11.90 1.00
CA ILE A 246 -6.70 12.67 0.67
C ILE A 246 -6.75 14.04 1.33
N ILE A 247 -5.66 14.44 1.97
CA ILE A 247 -5.45 15.81 2.44
C ILE A 247 -4.69 16.56 1.36
N GLU A 248 -5.31 17.59 0.79
CA GLU A 248 -4.67 18.49 -0.17
C GLU A 248 -4.31 19.81 0.51
N LYS A 249 -3.05 20.24 0.34
CA LYS A 249 -2.54 21.49 0.87
C LYS A 249 -1.84 22.29 -0.24
N PRO A 250 -2.41 23.39 -0.74
CA PRO A 250 -1.72 24.25 -1.70
C PRO A 250 -0.49 24.88 -1.06
N VAL A 251 0.60 24.97 -1.82
CA VAL A 251 1.85 25.60 -1.38
C VAL A 251 2.20 26.74 -2.35
N PRO A 252 1.91 28.00 -1.97
CA PRO A 252 2.19 29.14 -2.82
C PRO A 252 3.66 29.25 -3.21
N ALA A 253 3.91 29.70 -4.44
CA ALA A 253 5.25 29.98 -4.97
C ALA A 253 6.22 28.79 -4.88
N LEU A 254 5.71 27.57 -5.05
CA LEU A 254 6.55 26.37 -5.02
C LEU A 254 7.53 26.29 -6.21
N GLY A 255 7.10 26.84 -7.36
CA GLY A 255 7.88 26.86 -8.60
C GLY A 255 7.87 25.50 -9.32
N LYS A 256 8.77 25.36 -10.31
CA LYS A 256 8.96 24.13 -11.08
C LYS A 256 9.96 23.21 -10.38
N PHE A 257 9.78 21.89 -10.48
CA PHE A 257 10.68 20.89 -9.92
C PHE A 257 10.89 20.96 -8.39
N PRO A 258 9.84 21.18 -7.56
CA PRO A 258 9.98 21.06 -6.11
C PRO A 258 10.51 19.71 -5.68
N ILE A 259 11.29 19.71 -4.59
CA ILE A 259 11.74 18.47 -3.96
C ILE A 259 11.10 18.34 -2.60
N LEU A 260 10.38 17.25 -2.40
CA LEU A 260 9.87 16.88 -1.08
C LEU A 260 11.01 16.24 -0.29
N ARG A 261 11.49 16.93 0.75
CA ARG A 261 12.70 16.55 1.49
C ARG A 261 12.42 15.65 2.67
N SER A 262 11.37 15.92 3.42
CA SER A 262 11.03 15.14 4.60
C SER A 262 9.56 15.29 4.97
N PHE A 263 9.06 14.27 5.65
CA PHE A 263 7.76 14.29 6.31
C PHE A 263 7.92 13.69 7.71
N ASN A 264 7.92 14.55 8.72
CA ASN A 264 8.10 14.18 10.12
C ASN A 264 6.90 14.70 10.91
N ASP A 265 6.28 13.83 11.72
CA ASP A 265 5.08 14.14 12.49
C ASP A 265 4.00 14.75 11.58
N ASN A 266 3.70 16.04 11.73
CA ASN A 266 2.76 16.75 10.88
C ASN A 266 3.42 17.83 9.99
N VAL A 267 4.76 17.85 9.90
CA VAL A 267 5.52 18.85 9.12
C VAL A 267 6.12 18.22 7.87
N VAL A 268 5.81 18.82 6.73
CA VAL A 268 6.41 18.49 5.42
C VAL A 268 7.40 19.60 5.05
N SER A 269 8.65 19.22 4.78
CA SER A 269 9.68 20.15 4.31
C SER A 269 9.89 19.99 2.81
N LEU A 270 9.92 21.10 2.10
CA LEU A 270 10.01 21.19 0.65
C LEU A 270 11.17 22.10 0.27
N ARG A 271 11.88 21.78 -0.81
CA ARG A 271 12.78 22.70 -1.50
C ARG A 271 12.07 23.26 -2.72
N ARG A 272 11.95 24.58 -2.79
CA ARG A 272 11.38 25.31 -3.94
C ARG A 272 12.34 25.32 -5.13
N SER A 273 11.85 25.77 -6.28
CA SER A 273 12.65 25.92 -7.50
C SER A 273 13.84 26.88 -7.37
N ASP A 274 13.72 27.88 -6.48
CA ASP A 274 14.78 28.85 -6.17
C ASP A 274 15.82 28.31 -5.16
N GLY A 275 15.66 27.06 -4.70
CA GLY A 275 16.53 26.42 -3.73
C GLY A 275 16.17 26.69 -2.27
N SER A 276 15.24 27.61 -1.99
CA SER A 276 14.79 27.89 -0.62
C SER A 276 14.03 26.71 -0.02
N ILE A 277 14.15 26.55 1.30
CA ILE A 277 13.44 25.52 2.05
C ILE A 277 12.19 26.14 2.67
N VAL A 278 11.05 25.51 2.44
CA VAL A 278 9.78 25.88 3.06
C VAL A 278 9.16 24.70 3.77
N THR A 279 8.44 24.98 4.83
CA THR A 279 7.70 23.98 5.60
C THR A 279 6.21 24.24 5.47
N THR A 280 5.44 23.16 5.40
CA THR A 280 3.98 23.19 5.50
C THR A 280 3.53 22.18 6.54
N THR A 281 2.43 22.48 7.21
CA THR A 281 1.90 21.64 8.28
C THR A 281 0.60 20.98 7.83
N ILE A 282 0.54 19.68 8.04
CA ILE A 282 -0.63 18.84 7.82
C ILE A 282 -1.47 18.88 9.11
N PRO A 283 -2.81 18.92 9.01
CA PRO A 283 -3.65 18.87 10.21
C PRO A 283 -3.34 17.63 11.08
N PRO A 284 -3.19 17.79 12.41
CA PRO A 284 -2.72 16.72 13.30
C PRO A 284 -3.75 15.61 13.55
N PHE A 285 -4.99 15.77 13.05
CA PHE A 285 -6.05 14.78 13.26
C PHE A 285 -5.76 13.43 12.60
N ALA A 286 -5.02 13.42 11.49
CA ALA A 286 -4.73 12.22 10.75
C ALA A 286 -3.86 11.27 11.58
N GLU A 287 -2.79 11.81 12.16
CA GLU A 287 -1.92 11.10 13.08
C GLU A 287 -2.68 10.63 14.33
N ALA A 288 -3.52 11.48 14.92
CA ALA A 288 -4.32 11.12 16.08
C ALA A 288 -5.29 9.95 15.77
N LEU A 289 -5.95 9.96 14.62
CA LEU A 289 -6.81 8.86 14.17
C LEU A 289 -6.02 7.56 13.99
N LEU A 290 -4.89 7.59 13.29
CA LEU A 290 -4.01 6.43 13.11
C LEU A 290 -3.56 5.86 14.47
N LYS A 291 -3.22 6.72 15.43
CA LYS A 291 -2.86 6.29 16.80
C LYS A 291 -4.04 5.68 17.54
N HIS A 292 -5.25 6.24 17.44
CA HIS A 292 -6.42 5.67 18.09
C HIS A 292 -6.80 4.31 17.51
N THR A 293 -6.83 4.16 16.18
CA THR A 293 -7.18 2.90 15.52
C THR A 293 -6.12 1.82 15.76
N ALA A 294 -4.83 2.14 15.69
CA ALA A 294 -3.75 1.20 16.00
C ALA A 294 -3.81 0.67 17.44
N ASN A 295 -4.31 1.47 18.39
CA ASN A 295 -4.51 1.08 19.78
C ASN A 295 -5.91 0.52 20.07
N SER A 296 -6.71 0.22 19.05
CA SER A 296 -8.11 -0.25 19.18
C SER A 296 -9.04 0.69 19.98
N LYS A 297 -8.72 1.99 20.06
CA LYS A 297 -9.50 3.02 20.77
C LYS A 297 -10.57 3.63 19.86
N TRP A 298 -11.45 2.80 19.31
CA TRP A 298 -12.42 3.18 18.28
C TRP A 298 -13.41 4.26 18.72
N ASP A 299 -13.89 4.25 19.97
CA ASP A 299 -14.78 5.31 20.48
C ASP A 299 -14.10 6.69 20.55
N GLN A 300 -12.78 6.71 20.82
CA GLN A 300 -12.01 7.96 20.80
C GLN A 300 -11.85 8.46 19.36
N ALA A 301 -11.58 7.56 18.41
CA ALA A 301 -11.53 7.91 16.99
C ALA A 301 -12.88 8.46 16.48
N ILE A 302 -14.00 7.81 16.82
CA ILE A 302 -15.35 8.29 16.45
C ILE A 302 -15.64 9.66 17.06
N ARG A 303 -15.32 9.87 18.35
CA ARG A 303 -15.48 11.17 19.01
C ARG A 303 -14.65 12.26 18.33
N LEU A 304 -13.42 11.93 17.94
CA LEU A 304 -12.54 12.84 17.20
C LEU A 304 -13.16 13.23 15.85
N CYS A 305 -13.65 12.27 15.05
CA CYS A 305 -14.32 12.57 13.79
C CYS A 305 -15.58 13.42 13.98
N ARG A 306 -16.40 13.15 15.01
CA ARG A 306 -17.58 13.97 15.36
C ARG A 306 -17.22 15.40 15.75
N HIS A 307 -16.07 15.59 16.40
CA HIS A 307 -15.60 16.92 16.80
C HIS A 307 -15.09 17.72 15.60
N ILE A 308 -14.31 17.08 14.72
CA ILE A 308 -13.70 17.73 13.54
C ILE A 308 -14.74 18.00 12.45
N LYS A 309 -15.71 17.09 12.27
CA LYS A 309 -16.77 17.17 11.24
C LYS A 309 -16.21 17.32 9.82
N SER A 310 -15.15 16.57 9.51
CA SER A 310 -14.54 16.56 8.17
C SER A 310 -14.79 15.23 7.47
N GLU A 311 -15.21 15.27 6.21
CA GLU A 311 -15.36 14.09 5.35
C GLU A 311 -14.07 13.27 5.28
N VAL A 312 -12.92 13.93 5.16
CA VAL A 312 -11.59 13.28 5.14
C VAL A 312 -11.40 12.39 6.38
N THR A 313 -11.75 12.88 7.56
CA THR A 313 -11.61 12.11 8.81
C THR A 313 -12.57 10.92 8.89
N TRP A 314 -13.78 11.07 8.35
CA TRP A 314 -14.74 9.98 8.27
C TRP A 314 -14.33 8.93 7.23
N ALA A 315 -13.82 9.36 6.07
CA ALA A 315 -13.27 8.47 5.04
C ALA A 315 -12.08 7.66 5.55
N MET A 316 -11.16 8.31 6.26
CA MET A 316 -10.06 7.63 6.95
C MET A 316 -10.59 6.59 7.96
N LEU A 317 -11.52 6.97 8.84
CA LEU A 317 -12.05 6.08 9.86
C LEU A 317 -12.80 4.89 9.24
N ALA A 318 -13.59 5.12 8.20
CA ALA A 318 -14.31 4.07 7.47
C ALA A 318 -13.33 3.05 6.88
N GLY A 319 -12.29 3.51 6.17
CA GLY A 319 -11.29 2.64 5.56
C GLY A 319 -10.49 1.85 6.58
N LEU A 320 -10.05 2.51 7.67
CA LEU A 320 -9.32 1.86 8.77
C LEU A 320 -10.20 0.85 9.53
N ALA A 321 -11.47 1.17 9.78
CA ALA A 321 -12.41 0.27 10.43
C ALA A 321 -12.71 -0.96 9.56
N THR A 322 -12.90 -0.79 8.26
CA THR A 322 -13.07 -1.89 7.31
C THR A 322 -11.82 -2.77 7.27
N ALA A 323 -10.62 -2.18 7.24
CA ALA A 323 -9.35 -2.92 7.30
C ALA A 323 -9.23 -3.78 8.56
N ALA A 324 -9.66 -3.23 9.70
CA ALA A 324 -9.64 -3.90 11.01
C ALA A 324 -10.86 -4.79 11.28
N GLN A 325 -11.79 -4.92 10.31
CA GLN A 325 -13.07 -5.63 10.46
C GLN A 325 -13.93 -5.13 11.65
N ASN A 326 -13.82 -3.85 12.00
CA ASN A 326 -14.65 -3.24 13.03
C ASN A 326 -15.98 -2.73 12.43
N THR A 327 -17.01 -3.58 12.48
CA THR A 327 -18.36 -3.27 11.96
C THR A 327 -18.97 -2.01 12.56
N TYR A 328 -18.88 -1.85 13.88
CA TYR A 328 -19.49 -0.75 14.61
C TYR A 328 -18.91 0.61 14.19
N ALA A 329 -17.58 0.73 14.14
CA ALA A 329 -16.93 1.96 13.71
C ALA A 329 -17.14 2.22 12.21
N ALA A 330 -17.12 1.17 11.39
CA ALA A 330 -17.37 1.28 9.95
C ALA A 330 -18.79 1.78 9.66
N GLU A 331 -19.82 1.25 10.33
CA GLU A 331 -21.24 1.62 10.12
C GLU A 331 -21.46 3.10 10.46
N ILE A 332 -20.89 3.58 11.58
CA ILE A 332 -20.97 4.99 11.95
C ILE A 332 -20.24 5.87 10.92
N ALA A 333 -19.05 5.45 10.47
CA ALA A 333 -18.25 6.24 9.55
C ALA A 333 -18.86 6.30 8.15
N TYR A 334 -19.33 5.18 7.59
CA TYR A 334 -20.05 5.17 6.31
C TYR A 334 -21.41 5.88 6.41
N GLY A 335 -22.09 5.81 7.56
CA GLY A 335 -23.28 6.60 7.81
C GLY A 335 -23.02 8.10 7.78
N ALA A 336 -21.87 8.54 8.33
CA ALA A 336 -21.45 9.94 8.26
C ALA A 336 -20.99 10.38 6.86
N LEU A 337 -20.67 9.43 5.97
CA LEU A 337 -20.33 9.67 4.55
C LEU A 337 -21.54 9.48 3.62
N GLU A 338 -22.72 9.19 4.16
CA GLU A 338 -23.96 8.96 3.39
C GLU A 338 -23.89 7.77 2.41
N GLU A 339 -23.03 6.79 2.71
CA GLU A 339 -22.85 5.57 1.90
C GLU A 339 -23.90 4.50 2.26
N ALA A 340 -25.16 4.76 1.91
CA ALA A 340 -26.33 3.99 2.36
C ALA A 340 -26.23 2.48 2.06
N GLU A 341 -25.73 2.08 0.89
CA GLU A 341 -25.57 0.67 0.51
C GLU A 341 -24.59 -0.06 1.45
N LYS A 342 -23.46 0.59 1.79
CA LYS A 342 -22.46 0.03 2.71
C LYS A 342 -22.99 -0.05 4.13
N VAL A 343 -23.78 0.94 4.56
CA VAL A 343 -24.44 0.93 5.87
C VAL A 343 -25.46 -0.21 5.96
N GLN A 344 -26.27 -0.40 4.92
CA GLN A 344 -27.23 -1.52 4.88
C GLN A 344 -26.49 -2.86 4.96
N MET A 345 -25.44 -3.04 4.16
CA MET A 345 -24.61 -4.25 4.19
C MET A 345 -24.00 -4.51 5.58
N LEU A 346 -23.55 -3.46 6.27
CA LEU A 346 -23.00 -3.57 7.63
C LEU A 346 -24.09 -3.89 8.66
N ALA A 347 -25.29 -3.33 8.52
CA ALA A 347 -26.42 -3.64 9.37
C ALA A 347 -26.85 -5.12 9.21
N GLU A 348 -26.93 -5.61 7.97
CA GLU A 348 -27.17 -7.03 7.65
C GLU A 348 -26.07 -7.92 8.25
N ALA A 349 -24.79 -7.57 8.03
CA ALA A 349 -23.66 -8.31 8.60
C ALA A 349 -23.64 -8.30 10.13
N ARG A 350 -24.21 -7.30 10.80
CA ARG A 350 -24.32 -7.29 12.26
C ARG A 350 -25.37 -8.28 12.76
N THR A 351 -26.51 -8.36 12.09
CA THR A 351 -27.67 -9.16 12.53
C THR A 351 -27.70 -10.57 11.96
N HIS A 352 -26.87 -10.90 10.96
CA HIS A 352 -26.91 -12.21 10.32
C HIS A 352 -26.51 -13.35 11.28
N PRO A 353 -27.29 -14.45 11.37
CA PRO A 353 -27.02 -15.53 12.32
C PRO A 353 -25.73 -16.30 11.98
N ASN A 354 -25.56 -16.66 10.70
CA ASN A 354 -24.41 -17.39 10.21
C ASN A 354 -23.12 -16.53 10.26
N LYS A 355 -22.10 -17.02 10.97
CA LYS A 355 -20.83 -16.30 11.17
C LYS A 355 -20.00 -16.20 9.89
N GLU A 356 -19.98 -17.25 9.09
CA GLU A 356 -19.24 -17.33 7.83
C GLU A 356 -19.79 -16.30 6.83
N VAL A 357 -21.11 -16.14 6.77
CA VAL A 357 -21.75 -15.08 5.98
C VAL A 357 -21.34 -13.69 6.48
N ARG A 358 -21.39 -13.44 7.79
CA ARG A 358 -20.96 -12.15 8.35
C ARG A 358 -19.52 -11.83 7.97
N SER A 359 -18.64 -12.80 8.12
CA SER A 359 -17.24 -12.67 7.72
C SER A 359 -17.09 -12.44 6.22
N ALA A 360 -17.84 -13.15 5.37
CA ALA A 360 -17.82 -12.95 3.92
C ALA A 360 -18.30 -11.56 3.51
N MET A 361 -19.36 -11.03 4.13
CA MET A 361 -19.84 -9.67 3.92
C MET A 361 -18.75 -8.64 4.27
N MET A 362 -18.08 -8.79 5.41
CA MET A 362 -16.99 -7.87 5.79
C MET A 362 -15.80 -7.92 4.84
N VAL A 363 -15.45 -9.10 4.36
CA VAL A 363 -14.37 -9.30 3.39
C VAL A 363 -14.75 -8.71 2.02
N LEU A 364 -16.02 -8.83 1.64
CA LEU A 364 -16.55 -8.25 0.42
C LEU A 364 -16.57 -6.72 0.47
N LEU A 365 -16.96 -6.13 1.61
CA LEU A 365 -16.88 -4.68 1.84
C LEU A 365 -15.43 -4.17 1.70
N ALA A 366 -14.45 -5.01 2.05
CA ALA A 366 -13.03 -4.71 1.84
C ALA A 366 -12.53 -4.94 0.40
N GLY A 367 -13.43 -5.17 -0.56
CA GLY A 367 -13.09 -5.39 -1.97
C GLY A 367 -12.48 -6.75 -2.30
N LYS A 368 -12.40 -7.67 -1.32
CA LYS A 368 -11.71 -8.96 -1.47
C LYS A 368 -12.66 -10.07 -1.94
N VAL A 369 -13.20 -9.92 -3.14
CA VAL A 369 -14.18 -10.85 -3.73
C VAL A 369 -13.74 -12.32 -3.70
N PRO A 370 -12.48 -12.69 -4.03
CA PRO A 370 -12.02 -14.08 -3.99
C PRO A 370 -11.81 -14.65 -2.58
N GLU A 371 -11.74 -13.82 -1.54
CA GLU A 371 -11.72 -14.32 -0.17
C GLU A 371 -13.17 -14.50 0.32
N ALA A 372 -14.07 -13.60 -0.05
CA ALA A 372 -15.48 -13.64 0.31
C ALA A 372 -16.21 -14.86 -0.30
N ASP A 373 -16.00 -15.15 -1.59
CA ASP A 373 -16.63 -16.31 -2.24
C ASP A 373 -16.18 -17.64 -1.62
N ASN A 374 -14.89 -17.76 -1.30
CA ASN A 374 -14.32 -18.94 -0.67
C ASN A 374 -14.85 -19.16 0.76
N LEU A 375 -15.13 -18.08 1.50
CA LEU A 375 -15.78 -18.16 2.81
C LEU A 375 -17.22 -18.67 2.69
N LEU A 376 -17.99 -18.14 1.73
CA LEU A 376 -19.37 -18.59 1.47
C LEU A 376 -19.42 -20.05 1.05
N GLU A 377 -18.56 -20.45 0.11
CA GLU A 377 -18.50 -21.83 -0.39
C GLU A 377 -18.12 -22.83 0.72
N LYS A 378 -17.11 -22.51 1.54
CA LYS A 378 -16.71 -23.35 2.69
C LYS A 378 -17.78 -23.40 3.78
N GLY A 379 -18.54 -22.31 3.95
CA GLY A 379 -19.65 -22.22 4.88
C GLY A 379 -20.94 -22.90 4.38
N GLY A 380 -20.93 -23.55 3.21
CA GLY A 380 -22.10 -24.22 2.63
C GLY A 380 -23.15 -23.27 2.03
N ASN A 381 -22.87 -21.97 1.94
CA ASN A 381 -23.76 -20.97 1.36
C ASN A 381 -23.51 -20.90 -0.16
N ILE A 382 -23.81 -22.00 -0.86
CA ILE A 382 -23.46 -22.20 -2.26
C ILE A 382 -24.21 -21.23 -3.17
N TYR A 383 -25.49 -20.95 -2.88
CA TYR A 383 -26.28 -20.03 -3.69
C TYR A 383 -25.71 -18.62 -3.63
N ARG A 384 -25.43 -18.10 -2.42
CA ARG A 384 -24.74 -16.81 -2.24
C ARG A 384 -23.37 -16.76 -2.92
N ALA A 385 -22.59 -17.85 -2.86
CA ALA A 385 -21.29 -17.90 -3.52
C ALA A 385 -21.41 -17.82 -5.06
N VAL A 386 -22.40 -18.50 -5.65
CA VAL A 386 -22.71 -18.44 -7.08
C VAL A 386 -23.18 -17.03 -7.47
N MET A 387 -24.18 -16.51 -6.77
CA MET A 387 -24.75 -15.18 -7.06
C MET A 387 -23.73 -14.06 -6.91
N LEU A 388 -22.87 -14.11 -5.88
CA LEU A 388 -21.77 -13.17 -5.72
C LEU A 388 -20.87 -13.16 -6.97
N ASN A 389 -20.49 -14.33 -7.48
CA ASN A 389 -19.63 -14.41 -8.66
C ASN A 389 -20.35 -13.98 -9.95
N ILE A 390 -21.66 -14.20 -10.07
CA ILE A 390 -22.48 -13.68 -11.18
C ILE A 390 -22.50 -12.13 -11.14
N ILE A 391 -22.86 -11.55 -10.00
CA ILE A 391 -22.92 -10.08 -9.81
C ILE A 391 -21.57 -9.43 -10.06
N MET A 392 -20.49 -10.07 -9.61
CA MET A 392 -19.11 -9.61 -9.79
C MET A 392 -18.53 -9.97 -11.16
N MET A 393 -19.33 -10.51 -12.08
CA MET A 393 -18.94 -10.85 -13.45
C MET A 393 -17.81 -11.90 -13.55
N ARG A 394 -17.60 -12.68 -12.50
CA ARG A 394 -16.62 -13.78 -12.40
C ARG A 394 -17.24 -15.09 -12.93
N TRP A 395 -17.69 -15.07 -14.18
CA TRP A 395 -18.46 -16.14 -14.82
C TRP A 395 -17.83 -17.52 -14.71
N SER A 396 -16.53 -17.66 -15.02
CA SER A 396 -15.84 -18.95 -14.96
C SER A 396 -15.83 -19.53 -13.54
N ARG A 397 -15.67 -18.68 -12.51
CA ARG A 397 -15.71 -19.11 -11.11
C ARG A 397 -17.13 -19.49 -10.68
N ALA A 398 -18.15 -18.73 -11.10
CA ALA A 398 -19.56 -19.08 -10.86
C ALA A 398 -19.89 -20.47 -11.45
N LEU A 399 -19.45 -20.73 -12.68
CA LEU A 399 -19.64 -22.02 -13.33
C LEU A 399 -18.88 -23.15 -12.62
N ASP A 400 -17.64 -22.92 -12.22
CA ASP A 400 -16.84 -23.92 -11.49
C ASP A 400 -17.50 -24.29 -10.15
N ILE A 401 -18.09 -23.33 -9.43
CA ILE A 401 -18.85 -23.60 -8.18
C ILE A 401 -20.10 -24.43 -8.49
N ALA A 402 -20.89 -24.03 -9.50
CA ALA A 402 -22.12 -24.72 -9.87
C ALA A 402 -21.87 -26.19 -10.28
N LEU A 403 -20.83 -26.44 -11.07
CA LEU A 403 -20.45 -27.80 -11.48
C LEU A 403 -19.90 -28.63 -10.31
N LYS A 404 -19.12 -28.04 -9.41
CA LYS A 404 -18.53 -28.75 -8.28
C LYS A 404 -19.60 -29.27 -7.30
N HIS A 405 -20.64 -28.47 -7.06
CA HIS A 405 -21.71 -28.81 -6.12
C HIS A 405 -22.96 -29.37 -6.80
N ASN A 406 -22.96 -29.51 -8.13
CA ASN A 406 -24.10 -29.92 -8.94
C ASN A 406 -25.38 -29.12 -8.64
N ALA A 407 -25.24 -27.80 -8.48
CA ALA A 407 -26.35 -26.91 -8.10
C ALA A 407 -26.29 -25.59 -8.89
N TYR A 408 -27.45 -25.01 -9.19
CA TYR A 408 -27.60 -23.68 -9.79
C TYR A 408 -26.97 -23.50 -11.18
N LEU A 409 -26.83 -24.59 -11.95
CA LEU A 409 -26.24 -24.52 -13.29
C LEU A 409 -27.13 -23.72 -14.25
N GLU A 410 -28.44 -23.92 -14.19
CA GLU A 410 -29.50 -23.14 -14.86
C GLU A 410 -29.36 -21.64 -14.59
N VAL A 411 -29.09 -21.27 -13.33
CA VAL A 411 -28.94 -19.88 -12.92
C VAL A 411 -27.71 -19.27 -13.61
N VAL A 412 -26.55 -19.92 -13.50
CA VAL A 412 -25.30 -19.41 -14.11
C VAL A 412 -25.44 -19.30 -15.63
N MET A 413 -25.98 -20.33 -16.28
CA MET A 413 -26.15 -20.36 -17.74
C MET A 413 -27.16 -19.31 -18.21
N GLY A 414 -28.29 -19.18 -17.53
CA GLY A 414 -29.32 -18.19 -17.86
C GLY A 414 -28.82 -16.75 -17.72
N TYR A 415 -28.18 -16.41 -16.60
CA TYR A 415 -27.63 -15.07 -16.40
C TYR A 415 -26.49 -14.74 -17.38
N ARG A 416 -25.65 -15.73 -17.74
CA ARG A 416 -24.61 -15.56 -18.75
C ARG A 416 -25.21 -15.31 -20.14
N GLN A 417 -26.23 -16.07 -20.54
CA GLN A 417 -26.94 -15.87 -21.80
C GLN A 417 -27.54 -14.47 -21.86
N ARG A 418 -28.30 -14.05 -20.83
CA ARG A 418 -28.90 -12.72 -20.77
C ARG A 418 -27.86 -11.59 -20.79
N TYR A 419 -26.70 -11.81 -20.18
CA TYR A 419 -25.59 -10.86 -20.24
C TYR A 419 -25.04 -10.70 -21.66
N LEU A 420 -24.81 -11.81 -22.37
CA LEU A 420 -24.30 -11.81 -23.74
C LEU A 420 -25.32 -11.24 -24.74
N GLU A 421 -26.60 -11.57 -24.60
CA GLU A 421 -27.70 -11.02 -25.40
C GLU A 421 -27.78 -9.49 -25.27
N LYS A 422 -27.68 -8.95 -24.05
CA LYS A 422 -27.64 -7.50 -23.81
C LYS A 422 -26.45 -6.81 -24.49
N LEU A 423 -25.35 -7.53 -24.70
CA LEU A 423 -24.17 -7.01 -25.39
C LEU A 423 -24.17 -7.30 -26.90
N GLY A 424 -25.17 -8.02 -27.41
CA GLY A 424 -25.23 -8.47 -28.80
C GLY A 424 -24.07 -9.39 -29.19
N ARG A 425 -23.60 -10.22 -28.25
CA ARG A 425 -22.47 -11.14 -28.46
C ARG A 425 -22.92 -12.59 -28.34
N GLU A 426 -22.21 -13.48 -29.03
CA GLU A 426 -22.36 -14.93 -28.86
C GLU A 426 -21.39 -15.46 -27.80
N GLU A 427 -21.66 -16.66 -27.28
CA GLU A 427 -20.78 -17.31 -26.31
C GLU A 427 -19.53 -17.83 -27.01
N THR A 428 -18.36 -17.44 -26.48
CA THR A 428 -17.05 -17.84 -27.01
C THR A 428 -16.27 -18.71 -26.03
N ASP A 429 -16.69 -18.78 -24.76
CA ASP A 429 -16.00 -19.58 -23.75
C ASP A 429 -16.34 -21.07 -23.91
N GLU A 430 -15.33 -21.89 -24.22
CA GLU A 430 -15.47 -23.33 -24.38
C GLU A 430 -16.13 -24.02 -23.19
N LYS A 431 -15.86 -23.57 -21.95
CA LYS A 431 -16.45 -24.17 -20.75
C LYS A 431 -17.96 -24.02 -20.77
N PHE A 432 -18.47 -22.86 -21.20
CA PHE A 432 -19.91 -22.59 -21.30
C PHE A 432 -20.53 -23.30 -22.50
N ILE A 433 -19.85 -23.34 -23.65
CA ILE A 433 -20.33 -24.06 -24.84
C ILE A 433 -20.54 -25.54 -24.53
N ARG A 434 -19.64 -26.19 -23.78
CA ARG A 434 -19.75 -27.62 -23.39
C ARG A 434 -20.96 -27.93 -22.50
N GLN A 435 -21.51 -26.93 -21.80
CA GLN A 435 -22.70 -27.10 -20.95
C GLN A 435 -23.98 -26.67 -21.67
N ARG A 436 -23.88 -26.10 -22.88
CA ARG A 436 -25.03 -25.67 -23.68
C ARG A 436 -25.91 -26.88 -24.01
N GLY A 437 -27.21 -26.76 -23.76
CA GLY A 437 -28.19 -27.84 -24.00
C GLY A 437 -28.30 -28.90 -22.90
N LYS A 438 -27.46 -28.86 -21.85
CA LYS A 438 -27.64 -29.73 -20.68
C LYS A 438 -28.76 -29.27 -19.74
N VAL A 439 -29.14 -28.01 -19.84
CA VAL A 439 -30.14 -27.37 -18.98
C VAL A 439 -31.04 -26.50 -19.85
N GLU A 440 -32.34 -26.59 -19.61
CA GLU A 440 -33.33 -25.72 -20.25
C GLU A 440 -33.37 -24.38 -19.52
N ILE A 441 -33.25 -23.28 -20.27
CA ILE A 441 -33.18 -21.94 -19.71
C ILE A 441 -34.59 -21.34 -19.73
N ASP A 442 -35.30 -21.52 -18.61
CA ASP A 442 -36.55 -20.82 -18.32
C ASP A 442 -36.35 -19.84 -17.17
N PHE A 443 -36.52 -18.54 -17.45
CA PHE A 443 -36.35 -17.49 -16.44
C PHE A 443 -37.43 -17.47 -15.36
N ASN A 444 -38.60 -18.06 -15.61
CA ASN A 444 -39.62 -18.21 -14.55
C ASN A 444 -39.16 -19.27 -13.55
N HIS A 445 -38.75 -20.45 -14.04
CA HIS A 445 -38.17 -21.50 -13.21
C HIS A 445 -36.90 -21.05 -12.47
N ILE A 446 -35.99 -20.32 -13.14
CA ILE A 446 -34.79 -19.77 -12.49
C ILE A 446 -35.15 -18.85 -11.31
N ARG A 447 -36.21 -18.03 -11.42
CA ARG A 447 -36.66 -17.17 -10.31
C ARG A 447 -37.21 -17.99 -9.14
N GLU A 448 -37.92 -19.08 -9.42
CA GLU A 448 -38.40 -20.00 -8.39
C GLU A 448 -37.23 -20.66 -7.65
N VAL A 449 -36.27 -21.21 -8.38
CA VAL A 449 -35.04 -21.82 -7.83
C VAL A 449 -34.27 -20.82 -6.95
N MET A 450 -34.17 -19.56 -7.40
CA MET A 450 -33.53 -18.49 -6.63
C MET A 450 -34.29 -18.20 -5.33
N ALA A 451 -35.62 -18.05 -5.39
CA ALA A 451 -36.43 -17.75 -4.21
C ALA A 451 -36.39 -18.89 -3.18
N GLU A 452 -36.42 -20.15 -3.64
CA GLU A 452 -36.27 -21.33 -2.78
C GLU A 452 -34.89 -21.39 -2.13
N ALA A 453 -33.83 -21.08 -2.88
CA ALA A 453 -32.47 -21.06 -2.35
C ALA A 453 -32.24 -19.93 -1.34
N GLU A 454 -32.76 -18.73 -1.61
CA GLU A 454 -32.74 -17.60 -0.67
C GLU A 454 -33.46 -17.98 0.63
N ALA A 455 -34.65 -18.59 0.53
CA ALA A 455 -35.40 -19.05 1.68
C ALA A 455 -34.67 -20.18 2.44
N ALA A 456 -34.05 -21.13 1.75
CA ALA A 456 -33.32 -22.24 2.39
C ALA A 456 -32.06 -21.77 3.13
N GLU A 457 -31.28 -20.85 2.53
CA GLU A 457 -30.12 -20.24 3.20
C GLU A 457 -30.54 -19.28 4.33
N GLU A 458 -31.74 -18.70 4.24
CA GLU A 458 -32.36 -18.02 5.37
C GLU A 458 -32.88 -18.97 6.45
N VAL A 459 -33.28 -20.20 6.15
CA VAL A 459 -33.84 -21.15 7.13
C VAL A 459 -32.77 -21.93 7.89
N ASN A 460 -31.53 -22.00 7.39
CA ASN A 460 -30.33 -22.38 8.16
C ASN A 460 -29.94 -21.33 9.24
N LYS A 461 -30.96 -20.63 9.77
CA LYS A 461 -31.01 -19.61 10.83
C LYS A 461 -30.61 -20.17 12.19
#